data_AF-A0A7G7BML2-F1
#
_entry.id   AF-A0A7G7BML2-F1
#
_cell.length_a   1.000
_cell.length_b   1.000
_cell.length_c   1.000
_cell.angle_alpha   90.00
_cell.angle_beta   90.00
_cell.angle_gamma   90.00
#
_symmetry.space_group_name_H-M   'P 1'
#
loop_
_entity.id
_entity.type
_entity.pdbx_description
1 polymer ?
#
loop_
_entity_poly.entity_id
_entity_poly.type
_entity_poly.pdbx_seq_one_letter_code
_entity_poly.pdbx_strand_id
1 'polypeptide(L)'
;MSTAIYTRRLVEHRYGRPLEKLQRGNASCRSDDPVLPILLRRLDGLAQTGADARSARRNLDAAWQRHRSGEHALDDLVLLYAAEVVDLERQEQSEAEAVWDLLDVRLLLDRASTQRPSAHRTIPAPDEDLLATAREVAAGLHRLNREALRRGLRDRGVHVSNRRLGAVLQRLRAESTSR
;
A
#
# COMPACT_ATOMS: atom_id res chain seq x y z
N MET A 1 21.20 -9.17 -16.26
CA MET A 1 20.68 -8.63 -14.98
C MET A 1 19.88 -9.72 -14.29
N SER A 2 20.02 -9.93 -12.97
CA SER A 2 19.24 -10.94 -12.22
C SER A 2 17.96 -10.33 -11.67
N THR A 3 16.91 -11.15 -11.55
CA THR A 3 15.58 -10.79 -11.03
C THR A 3 15.69 -10.15 -9.65
N ALA A 4 16.57 -10.66 -8.78
CA ALA A 4 16.87 -10.06 -7.48
C ALA A 4 17.28 -8.57 -7.54
N ILE A 5 18.12 -8.19 -8.52
CA ILE A 5 18.58 -6.80 -8.68
C ILE A 5 17.43 -5.90 -9.13
N TYR A 6 16.59 -6.39 -10.04
CA TYR A 6 15.42 -5.64 -10.52
C TYR A 6 14.41 -5.43 -9.39
N THR A 7 14.07 -6.49 -8.66
CA THR A 7 13.13 -6.44 -7.53
C THR A 7 13.62 -5.52 -6.43
N ARG A 8 14.92 -5.53 -6.12
CA ARG A 8 15.53 -4.55 -5.19
C ARG A 8 15.29 -3.11 -5.65
N ARG A 9 15.59 -2.78 -6.90
CA ARG A 9 15.41 -1.42 -7.44
C ARG A 9 13.95 -0.99 -7.41
N LEU A 10 13.03 -1.92 -7.68
CA LEU A 10 11.59 -1.66 -7.59
C LEU A 10 11.18 -1.28 -6.17
N VAL A 11 11.67 -2.00 -5.17
CA VAL A 11 11.40 -1.69 -3.75
C VAL A 11 11.97 -0.33 -3.38
N GLU A 12 13.22 -0.04 -3.72
CA GLU A 12 13.86 1.25 -3.44
C GLU A 12 13.06 2.40 -4.07
N HIS A 13 12.58 2.22 -5.31
CA HIS A 13 11.71 3.16 -6.00
C HIS A 13 10.36 3.35 -5.28
N ARG A 14 9.68 2.26 -4.90
CA ARG A 14 8.36 2.31 -4.22
C ARG A 14 8.42 2.89 -2.81
N TYR A 15 9.56 2.80 -2.14
CA TYR A 15 9.77 3.40 -0.82
C TYR A 15 10.43 4.78 -0.89
N GLY A 16 10.89 5.21 -2.08
CA GLY A 16 11.57 6.50 -2.27
C GLY A 16 12.90 6.64 -1.53
N ARG A 17 13.49 5.53 -1.08
CA ARG A 17 14.73 5.52 -0.29
C ARG A 17 15.50 4.21 -0.50
N PRO A 18 16.84 4.26 -0.40
CA PRO A 18 17.69 3.09 -0.60
C PRO A 18 17.45 2.01 0.45
N LEU A 19 17.71 0.74 0.08
CA LEU A 19 17.44 -0.44 0.91
C LEU A 19 18.15 -0.39 2.26
N GLU A 20 19.36 0.17 2.31
CA GLU A 20 20.15 0.30 3.55
C GLU A 20 19.44 1.21 4.57
N LYS A 21 18.75 2.26 4.10
CA LYS A 21 17.95 3.13 4.97
C LYS A 21 16.69 2.43 5.46
N LEU A 22 16.09 1.57 4.62
CA LEU A 22 14.94 0.74 5.00
C LEU A 22 15.30 -0.25 6.10
N GLN A 23 16.42 -0.98 5.92
CA GLN A 23 16.93 -1.95 6.88
C GLN A 23 17.27 -1.29 8.22
N ARG A 24 17.95 -0.15 8.20
CA ARG A 24 18.30 0.59 9.42
C ARG A 24 17.06 1.09 10.18
N GLY A 25 16.07 1.59 9.45
CA GLY A 25 14.79 2.01 10.04
C GLY A 25 14.04 0.84 10.68
N ASN A 26 14.02 -0.31 10.02
CA ASN A 26 13.38 -1.52 10.54
C ASN A 26 14.10 -2.07 11.79
N ALA A 27 15.43 -2.11 11.78
CA ALA A 27 16.23 -2.57 12.93
C ALA A 27 16.02 -1.72 14.19
N SER A 28 15.59 -0.46 14.04
CA SER A 28 15.25 0.43 15.15
C SER A 28 13.81 0.25 15.70
N CYS A 29 13.06 -0.75 15.23
CA CYS A 29 11.64 -1.00 15.58
C CYS A 29 10.71 0.20 15.35
N ARG A 30 11.12 1.18 14.53
CA ARG A 30 10.35 2.41 14.22
C ARG A 30 9.56 2.33 12.91
N SER A 31 9.32 1.13 12.39
CA SER A 31 8.53 0.99 11.17
C SER A 31 7.04 1.01 11.48
N ASP A 32 6.38 2.12 11.19
CA ASP A 32 4.90 2.20 11.18
C ASP A 32 4.28 1.39 10.02
N ASP A 33 5.11 0.93 9.08
CA ASP A 33 4.72 0.05 7.97
C ASP A 33 4.80 -1.42 8.39
N PRO A 34 3.68 -2.15 8.50
CA PRO A 34 3.66 -3.56 8.90
C PRO A 34 4.16 -4.51 7.81
N VAL A 35 4.21 -4.06 6.55
CA VAL A 35 4.66 -4.88 5.41
C VAL A 35 6.18 -4.85 5.28
N LEU A 36 6.82 -3.72 5.64
CA LEU A 36 8.25 -3.51 5.46
C LEU A 36 9.13 -4.62 6.07
N PRO A 37 8.91 -5.12 7.31
CA PRO A 37 9.76 -6.18 7.87
C PRO A 37 9.66 -7.50 7.09
N ILE A 38 8.46 -7.83 6.60
CA ILE A 38 8.21 -9.05 5.82
C ILE A 38 8.89 -8.93 4.46
N LEU A 39 8.74 -7.77 3.82
CA LEU A 39 9.32 -7.47 2.52
C LEU A 39 10.86 -7.52 2.56
N LEU A 40 11.50 -6.95 3.59
CA LEU A 40 12.95 -7.00 3.73
C LEU A 40 13.48 -8.44 3.86
N ARG A 41 12.83 -9.26 4.69
CA ARG A 41 13.18 -10.68 4.82
C ARG A 41 13.01 -11.46 3.50
N ARG A 42 11.97 -11.15 2.73
CA ARG A 42 11.75 -11.77 1.41
C ARG A 42 12.80 -11.33 0.40
N LEU A 43 13.22 -10.07 0.43
CA LEU A 43 14.33 -9.58 -0.41
C LEU A 43 15.66 -10.27 -0.07
N ASP A 44 15.94 -10.49 1.22
CA ASP A 44 17.15 -11.21 1.63
C ASP A 44 17.12 -12.67 1.13
N GLY A 45 15.96 -13.33 1.23
CA GLY A 45 15.73 -14.65 0.63
C GLY A 45 15.97 -14.66 -0.89
N LEU A 46 15.37 -13.70 -1.60
CA LEU A 46 15.53 -13.57 -3.06
C LEU A 46 16.99 -13.32 -3.46
N ALA A 47 17.72 -12.53 -2.68
CA ALA A 47 19.13 -12.27 -2.92
C ALA A 47 19.98 -13.54 -2.73
N GLN A 48 19.64 -14.36 -1.74
CA GLN A 48 20.26 -15.66 -1.49
C GLN A 48 19.96 -16.65 -2.63
N THR A 49 18.68 -16.85 -2.98
CA THR A 49 18.27 -17.71 -4.11
C THR A 49 18.97 -17.29 -5.40
N GLY A 50 19.05 -15.98 -5.68
CA GLY A 50 19.78 -15.47 -6.85
C GLY A 50 21.30 -15.69 -6.79
N ALA A 51 21.89 -15.77 -5.59
CA ALA A 51 23.31 -16.13 -5.43
C ALA A 51 23.51 -17.63 -5.69
N ASP A 52 22.60 -18.47 -5.20
CA ASP A 52 22.62 -19.92 -5.39
C ASP A 52 22.42 -20.27 -6.86
N ALA A 53 21.47 -19.63 -7.55
CA ALA A 53 21.24 -19.81 -8.99
C ALA A 53 22.49 -19.48 -9.82
N ARG A 54 23.20 -18.39 -9.46
CA ARG A 54 24.49 -18.05 -10.09
C ARG A 54 25.56 -19.11 -9.81
N SER A 55 25.54 -19.72 -8.63
CA SER A 55 26.48 -20.79 -8.28
C SER A 55 26.18 -22.07 -9.06
N ALA A 56 24.92 -22.48 -9.11
CA ALA A 56 24.47 -23.64 -9.88
C ALA A 56 24.81 -23.50 -11.38
N ARG A 57 24.62 -22.31 -11.96
CA ARG A 57 25.04 -22.03 -13.35
C ARG A 57 26.54 -22.19 -13.57
N ARG A 58 27.38 -21.71 -12.63
CA ARG A 58 28.84 -21.93 -12.71
C ARG A 58 29.22 -23.40 -12.62
N ASN A 59 28.54 -24.17 -11.77
CA ASN A 59 28.77 -25.61 -11.64
C ASN A 59 28.35 -26.35 -12.91
N LEU A 60 27.20 -25.99 -13.49
CA LEU A 60 26.73 -26.50 -14.77
C LEU A 60 27.73 -26.20 -15.89
N ASP A 61 28.21 -24.96 -15.98
CA ASP A 61 29.21 -24.56 -16.96
C ASP A 61 30.50 -25.39 -16.80
N ALA A 62 30.98 -25.58 -15.56
CA ALA A 62 32.15 -26.39 -15.27
C ALA A 62 31.94 -27.86 -15.66
N ALA A 63 30.79 -28.45 -15.33
CA ALA A 63 30.44 -29.81 -15.70
C ALA A 63 30.38 -29.99 -17.23
N TRP A 64 29.77 -29.03 -17.94
CA TRP A 64 29.73 -29.02 -19.40
C TRP A 64 31.10 -28.93 -20.07
N GLN A 65 32.02 -28.14 -19.51
CA GLN A 65 33.40 -28.04 -20.04
C GLN A 65 34.15 -29.36 -19.85
N ARG A 66 34.01 -30.00 -18.69
CA ARG A 66 34.64 -31.30 -18.41
C ARG A 66 34.07 -32.42 -19.27
N HIS A 67 32.75 -32.43 -19.47
CA HIS A 67 32.10 -33.36 -20.39
C HIS A 67 32.66 -33.21 -21.82
N ARG A 68 32.80 -31.97 -22.31
CA ARG A 68 33.38 -31.69 -23.64
C ARG A 68 34.85 -32.09 -23.77
N SER A 69 35.61 -32.18 -22.68
CA SER A 69 36.99 -32.68 -22.70
C SER A 69 37.12 -34.22 -22.73
N GLY A 70 36.01 -34.95 -22.79
CA GLY A 70 35.99 -36.42 -22.96
C GLY A 70 35.70 -37.23 -21.70
N GLU A 71 35.37 -36.57 -20.57
CA GLU A 71 34.90 -37.24 -19.36
C GLU A 71 33.37 -37.50 -19.46
N HIS A 72 32.95 -38.54 -20.21
CA HIS A 72 31.52 -38.89 -20.39
C HIS A 72 30.82 -39.47 -19.15
N ALA A 73 31.57 -39.83 -18.09
CA ALA A 73 31.01 -40.23 -16.81
C ALA A 73 30.35 -39.06 -16.03
N LEU A 74 30.35 -37.85 -16.58
CA LEU A 74 29.81 -36.63 -15.95
C LEU A 74 28.42 -36.23 -16.44
N ASP A 75 27.76 -37.03 -17.30
CA ASP A 75 26.42 -36.75 -17.82
C ASP A 75 25.39 -36.59 -16.69
N ASP A 76 25.48 -37.41 -15.64
CA ASP A 76 24.61 -37.31 -14.47
C ASP A 76 24.80 -35.99 -13.70
N LEU A 77 26.02 -35.45 -13.65
CA LEU A 77 26.31 -34.18 -13.00
C LEU A 77 25.81 -32.99 -13.83
N VAL A 78 25.89 -33.08 -15.16
CA VAL A 78 25.32 -32.06 -16.05
C VAL A 78 23.80 -32.00 -15.88
N LEU A 79 23.13 -33.15 -15.84
CA LEU A 79 21.68 -33.22 -15.62
C LEU A 79 21.29 -32.70 -14.23
N LEU A 80 22.05 -33.06 -13.19
CA LEU A 80 21.82 -32.59 -11.82
C LEU A 80 21.89 -31.06 -11.73
N TYR A 81 22.99 -30.45 -12.20
CA TYR A 81 23.14 -29.00 -12.13
C TYR A 81 22.15 -28.27 -13.05
N ALA A 82 21.75 -28.87 -14.18
CA ALA A 82 20.72 -28.30 -15.04
C ALA A 82 19.36 -28.27 -14.33
N ALA A 83 18.98 -29.34 -13.64
CA ALA A 83 17.76 -29.39 -12.84
C ALA A 83 17.80 -28.37 -11.68
N GLU A 84 18.93 -28.30 -10.96
CA GLU A 84 19.13 -27.35 -9.87
C GLU A 84 18.99 -25.88 -10.35
N VAL A 85 19.56 -25.55 -11.52
CA VAL A 85 19.40 -24.22 -12.12
C VAL A 85 17.94 -23.91 -12.41
N VAL A 86 17.19 -24.83 -13.02
CA VAL A 86 15.77 -24.63 -13.35
C VAL A 86 14.93 -24.44 -12.09
N ASP A 87 15.17 -25.24 -11.05
CA ASP A 87 14.44 -25.14 -9.79
C ASP A 87 14.73 -23.81 -9.08
N LEU A 88 15.99 -23.39 -9.05
CA LEU A 88 16.40 -22.11 -8.44
C LEU A 88 15.88 -20.90 -9.23
N GLU A 89 15.83 -20.97 -10.57
CA GLU A 89 15.24 -19.90 -11.38
C GLU A 89 13.73 -19.78 -11.15
N ARG A 90 13.03 -20.92 -11.05
CA ARG A 90 11.60 -20.94 -10.71
C ARG A 90 11.36 -20.40 -9.30
N GLN A 91 12.23 -20.72 -8.35
CA GLN A 91 12.15 -20.19 -7.00
C GLN A 91 12.44 -18.68 -6.98
N GLU A 92 13.46 -18.19 -7.69
CA GLU A 92 13.78 -16.75 -7.80
C GLU A 92 12.58 -15.97 -8.37
N GLN A 93 11.89 -16.54 -9.37
CA GLN A 93 10.69 -15.95 -9.95
C GLN A 93 9.53 -15.90 -8.95
N SER A 94 9.22 -17.01 -8.28
CA SER A 94 8.16 -17.09 -7.28
C SER A 94 8.40 -16.14 -6.09
N GLU A 95 9.65 -16.05 -5.62
CA GLU A 95 10.02 -15.12 -4.54
C GLU A 95 9.91 -13.65 -4.97
N ALA A 96 10.25 -13.34 -6.23
CA ALA A 96 10.07 -12.01 -6.78
C ALA A 96 8.58 -11.63 -6.87
N GLU A 97 7.73 -12.54 -7.34
CA GLU A 97 6.26 -12.36 -7.37
C GLU A 97 5.71 -12.10 -5.97
N ALA A 98 6.13 -12.88 -4.97
CA ALA A 98 5.72 -12.65 -3.59
C ALA A 98 6.13 -11.27 -3.05
N VAL A 99 7.28 -10.73 -3.48
CA VAL A 99 7.67 -9.35 -3.13
C VAL A 99 6.75 -8.33 -3.81
N TRP A 100 6.33 -8.58 -5.05
CA TRP A 100 5.41 -7.69 -5.77
C TRP A 100 4.03 -7.67 -5.10
N ASP A 101 3.51 -8.83 -4.73
CA ASP A 101 2.24 -8.94 -3.99
C ASP A 101 2.28 -8.15 -2.68
N LEU A 102 3.39 -8.21 -1.95
CA LEU A 102 3.57 -7.43 -0.72
C LEU A 102 3.56 -5.92 -0.99
N LEU A 103 4.19 -5.47 -2.09
CA LEU A 103 4.15 -4.06 -2.50
C LEU A 103 2.73 -3.60 -2.84
N ASP A 104 1.93 -4.45 -3.48
CA ASP A 104 0.53 -4.16 -3.78
C ASP A 104 -0.34 -4.14 -2.52
N VAL A 105 -0.14 -5.07 -1.58
CA VAL A 105 -0.81 -5.04 -0.27
C VAL A 105 -0.49 -3.75 0.48
N ARG A 106 0.77 -3.30 0.48
CA ARG A 106 1.15 -2.02 1.08
C ARG A 106 0.40 -0.85 0.46
N LEU A 107 0.28 -0.82 -0.87
CA LEU A 107 -0.48 0.22 -1.59
C LEU A 107 -1.95 0.24 -1.13
N LEU A 108 -2.56 -0.93 -0.94
CA LEU A 108 -3.94 -1.04 -0.46
C LEU A 108 -4.08 -0.53 0.98
N LEU A 109 -3.12 -0.81 1.86
CA LEU A 109 -3.10 -0.32 3.24
C LEU A 109 -2.92 1.20 3.31
N ASP A 110 -2.05 1.77 2.48
CA ASP A 110 -1.87 3.23 2.36
C ASP A 110 -3.16 3.92 1.84
N ARG A 111 -3.90 3.25 0.94
CA ARG A 111 -5.19 3.75 0.47
C ARG A 111 -6.27 3.70 1.55
N ALA A 112 -6.28 2.65 2.38
CA ALA A 112 -7.22 2.53 3.49
C ALA A 112 -6.95 3.57 4.60
N SER A 113 -5.68 3.89 4.87
CA SER A 113 -5.31 4.90 5.86
C SER A 113 -5.67 6.33 5.42
N THR A 114 -5.55 6.63 4.12
CA THR A 114 -5.98 7.91 3.53
C THR A 114 -7.50 8.03 3.38
N GLN A 115 -8.23 6.91 3.34
CA GLN A 115 -9.69 6.85 3.40
C GLN A 115 -10.28 6.82 4.81
N ARG A 116 -9.48 7.03 5.86
CA ARG A 116 -10.03 7.21 7.21
C ARG A 116 -11.03 8.37 7.17
N PRO A 117 -12.32 8.16 7.46
CA PRO A 117 -13.28 9.26 7.54
C PRO A 117 -12.70 10.23 8.55
N SER A 118 -12.47 11.47 8.13
CA SER A 118 -11.91 12.51 8.97
C SER A 118 -12.75 12.66 10.24
N ALA A 119 -12.36 11.94 11.29
CA ALA A 119 -12.94 12.08 12.60
C ALA A 119 -12.51 13.46 13.10
N HIS A 120 -13.49 14.36 13.20
CA HIS A 120 -13.44 15.59 13.98
C HIS A 120 -12.29 16.55 13.63
N ARG A 121 -12.22 16.97 12.35
CA ARG A 121 -11.64 18.28 12.06
C ARG A 121 -12.69 19.32 12.48
N THR A 122 -12.48 19.95 13.63
CA THR A 122 -13.28 21.04 14.20
C THR A 122 -13.79 21.92 13.07
N ILE A 123 -15.09 21.83 12.80
CA ILE A 123 -15.72 22.62 11.74
C ILE A 123 -15.76 24.05 12.27
N PRO A 124 -15.21 25.05 11.56
CA PRO A 124 -15.41 26.44 11.95
C PRO A 124 -16.91 26.68 12.12
N ALA A 125 -17.27 27.27 13.26
CA ALA A 125 -18.65 27.49 13.64
C ALA A 125 -19.39 28.17 12.46
N PRO A 126 -20.57 27.66 12.07
CA PRO A 126 -21.39 28.35 11.08
C PRO A 126 -21.73 29.75 11.62
N ASP A 127 -21.72 30.74 10.73
CA ASP A 127 -22.15 32.12 11.01
C ASP A 127 -23.48 32.10 11.77
N GLU A 128 -23.62 32.91 12.83
CA GLU A 128 -24.85 32.98 13.61
C GLU A 128 -26.04 33.44 12.72
N ASP A 129 -25.79 34.28 11.72
CA ASP A 129 -26.81 34.70 10.73
C ASP A 129 -27.31 33.54 9.87
N LEU A 130 -26.40 32.62 9.51
CA LEU A 130 -26.74 31.40 8.77
C LEU A 130 -27.54 30.43 9.66
N LEU A 131 -27.16 30.33 10.94
CA LEU A 131 -27.88 29.50 11.91
C LEU A 131 -29.29 30.03 12.17
N ALA A 132 -29.47 31.35 12.31
CA ALA A 132 -30.79 31.97 12.49
C ALA A 132 -31.72 31.63 11.31
N THR A 133 -31.25 31.85 10.08
CA THR A 133 -32.01 31.53 8.86
C THR A 133 -32.31 30.03 8.77
N ALA A 134 -31.35 29.18 9.13
CA ALA A 134 -31.53 27.73 9.10
C ALA A 134 -32.51 27.22 10.17
N ARG A 135 -32.57 27.85 11.35
CA ARG A 135 -33.58 27.55 12.39
C ARG A 135 -34.99 27.85 11.90
N GLU A 136 -35.19 28.99 11.25
CA GLU A 136 -36.50 29.35 10.68
C GLU A 136 -36.94 28.39 9.59
N VAL A 137 -36.01 27.96 8.71
CA VAL A 137 -36.32 26.93 7.70
C VAL A 137 -36.65 25.61 8.39
N ALA A 138 -35.84 25.20 9.36
CA ALA A 138 -36.02 23.94 10.09
C ALA A 138 -37.36 23.87 10.86
N ALA A 139 -37.83 24.99 11.41
CA ALA A 139 -39.12 25.07 12.10
C ALA A 139 -40.31 24.75 11.18
N GLY A 140 -40.18 25.01 9.88
CA GLY A 140 -41.19 24.68 8.86
C GLY A 140 -41.06 23.27 8.27
N LEU A 141 -40.08 22.48 8.68
CA LEU A 141 -39.84 21.14 8.12
C LEU A 141 -40.40 20.05 9.03
N HIS A 142 -41.25 19.18 8.48
CA HIS A 142 -41.74 17.97 9.17
C HIS A 142 -40.61 17.01 9.58
N ARG A 143 -39.49 17.00 8.84
CA ARG A 143 -38.32 16.17 9.14
C ARG A 143 -37.03 16.89 8.75
N LEU A 144 -36.12 17.00 9.70
CA LEU A 144 -34.82 17.63 9.49
C LEU A 144 -33.88 16.69 8.71
N ASN A 145 -33.94 16.80 7.38
CA ASN A 145 -33.04 16.13 6.46
C ASN A 145 -32.24 17.14 5.63
N ARG A 146 -31.18 16.65 5.00
CA ARG A 146 -30.19 17.49 4.34
C ARG A 146 -30.75 18.18 3.10
N GLU A 147 -31.50 17.44 2.30
CA GLU A 147 -32.05 17.89 1.03
C GLU A 147 -33.13 18.96 1.24
N ALA A 148 -34.00 18.79 2.24
CA ALA A 148 -35.04 19.75 2.58
C ALA A 148 -34.46 21.05 3.14
N LEU A 149 -33.45 20.96 4.02
CA LEU A 149 -32.77 22.16 4.52
C LEU A 149 -32.04 22.90 3.40
N ARG A 150 -31.37 22.16 2.49
CA ARG A 150 -30.69 22.77 1.33
C ARG A 150 -31.68 23.50 0.43
N ARG A 151 -32.86 22.92 0.21
CA ARG A 151 -33.90 23.50 -0.63
C ARG A 151 -34.47 24.76 0.01
N GLY A 152 -34.87 24.70 1.29
CA GLY A 152 -35.43 25.87 1.98
C GLY A 152 -34.43 27.03 2.14
N LEU A 153 -33.13 26.74 2.31
CA LEU A 153 -32.10 27.79 2.29
C LEU A 153 -31.93 28.40 0.89
N ARG A 154 -31.99 27.59 -0.17
CA ARG A 154 -31.95 28.08 -1.56
C ARG A 154 -33.17 28.94 -1.89
N ASP A 155 -34.35 28.59 -1.42
CA ASP A 155 -35.58 29.36 -1.64
C ASP A 155 -35.50 30.75 -0.99
N ARG A 156 -34.63 30.93 0.01
CA ARG A 156 -34.29 32.23 0.62
C ARG A 156 -33.03 32.89 0.04
N GLY A 157 -32.54 32.40 -1.11
CA GLY A 157 -31.36 32.92 -1.80
C GLY A 157 -30.02 32.50 -1.20
N VAL A 158 -30.01 31.70 -0.12
CA VAL A 158 -28.79 31.33 0.60
C VAL A 158 -28.16 30.07 -0.01
N HIS A 159 -27.02 30.26 -0.67
CA HIS A 159 -26.26 29.18 -1.30
C HIS A 159 -25.18 28.67 -0.36
N VAL A 160 -25.37 27.47 0.20
CA VAL A 160 -24.46 26.87 1.18
C VAL A 160 -23.68 25.71 0.56
N SER A 161 -22.36 25.68 0.78
CA SER A 161 -21.54 24.53 0.38
C SER A 161 -21.94 23.28 1.15
N ASN A 162 -21.76 22.11 0.52
CA ASN A 162 -22.10 20.82 1.11
C ASN A 162 -21.46 20.58 2.50
N ARG A 163 -20.27 21.14 2.72
CA ARG A 163 -19.54 21.04 3.99
C ARG A 163 -20.19 21.90 5.09
N ARG A 164 -20.57 23.14 4.76
CA ARG A 164 -21.25 24.07 5.68
C ARG A 164 -22.65 23.59 6.07
N LEU A 165 -23.40 23.05 5.10
CA LEU A 165 -24.72 22.48 5.35
C LEU A 165 -24.67 21.32 6.36
N GLY A 166 -23.63 20.49 6.31
CA GLY A 166 -23.41 19.41 7.27
C GLY A 166 -23.22 19.92 8.70
N ALA A 167 -22.46 21.00 8.88
CA ALA A 167 -22.23 21.61 10.19
C ALA A 167 -23.51 22.21 10.79
N VAL A 168 -24.30 22.91 9.96
CA VAL A 168 -25.59 23.49 10.36
C VAL A 168 -26.57 22.39 10.78
N LEU A 169 -26.66 21.29 10.03
CA LEU A 169 -27.52 20.15 10.39
C LEU A 169 -27.10 19.49 11.70
N GLN A 170 -25.80 19.33 11.94
CA GLN A 170 -25.31 18.77 13.20
C GLN A 170 -25.66 19.68 14.39
N ARG A 171 -25.51 21.00 14.23
CA ARG A 171 -25.84 21.96 15.28
C ARG A 171 -27.34 22.02 15.57
N LEU A 172 -28.19 22.05 14.54
CA LEU A 172 -29.65 22.00 14.71
C LEU A 172 -30.10 20.70 15.40
N ARG A 173 -29.46 19.56 15.10
CA ARG A 173 -29.74 18.29 15.78
C ARG A 173 -29.33 18.33 17.25
N ALA A 174 -28.16 18.87 17.55
CA ALA A 174 -27.71 19.03 18.93
C ALA A 174 -28.66 19.95 19.74
N GLU A 175 -29.17 21.02 19.13
CA GLU A 175 -30.17 21.91 19.75
C GLU A 175 -31.52 21.20 19.98
N SER A 176 -31.97 20.35 19.05
CA SER A 176 -33.24 19.61 19.20
C SER A 176 -33.20 18.50 20.25
N THR A 177 -32.03 17.94 20.57
CA THR A 177 -31.87 16.91 21.61
C THR A 177 -31.71 17.52 23.01
N SER A 178 -31.46 18.83 23.10
CA SER A 178 -31.29 19.57 24.35
C SER A 178 -32.57 20.27 24.84
N ARG A 179 -33.69 20.11 24.14
CA ARG A 179 -35.03 20.56 24.53
C ARG A 179 -35.87 19.36 24.93
#